data_AF-A0A1S9CZ05-F1
#
_entry.id   AF-A0A1S9CZ05-F1
#
_cell.length_a   1.000
_cell.length_b   1.000
_cell.length_c   1.000
_cell.angle_alpha   90.00
_cell.angle_beta   90.00
_cell.angle_gamma   90.00
#
_symmetry.space_group_name_H-M   'P 1'
#
loop_
_entity.id
_entity.type
_entity.pdbx_description
1 polymer ?
#
loop_
_entity_poly.entity_id
_entity_poly.type
_entity_poly.pdbx_seq_one_letter_code
_entity_poly.pdbx_strand_id
1 'polypeptide(L)'
;MRESDFNLRLTISSTCMLWLIGFFSAPAHAGDPVIFYSDLDSGPPQAFVTVWGNDLGAKQGTVMIGSAGVAGNDIQSWRDTKIEFRIPKAGGGGIKIRRNDGKTSNALPFVTRSGRIFFVSKAKGNNNNDGLAATPSGRGTGPWRDLSPMLSTVSPGDIVYVRAGLYDEMLGSRGKAHLFIRENNSGSTGFPIALISYPAETPVIGGISKATAASRTLFFRDGVHDWTIAKLRLNASSAAIAFGGRGSNARIRIVGNTASRIPSHYGTINLKGCTDCKILGNHVYDSGKRGNKLAHLIYYAGFGVGANVEIAWNLLHDEPGGRGIQIYGHTDADRLSGLSIHDNIVYNCPYDGILVGSSDAAYKPWISDALVYNNVVYNSGGGIRINNQGVAAKVFHNTLHNDSFSVSLQAARSVEMTNNISSLPKRAHLALTSAGSLSINHNGYHGTAAIPAQDANPITGDPLFTDPIGMDFSLRAGSPFLNKGKPSGGHLPAGVKSAHPRPDLGALPWKSEALTQ
;
A
#
# COMPACT_ATOMS: atom_id res chain seq x y z
N MET A 1 -20.51 60.65 31.10
CA MET A 1 -19.30 61.39 30.68
C MET A 1 -18.10 60.59 31.16
N ARG A 2 -17.58 59.69 30.30
CA ARG A 2 -16.28 59.75 29.58
C ARG A 2 -15.06 59.76 30.52
N GLU A 3 -14.32 58.64 30.56
CA GLU A 3 -12.99 58.39 29.91
C GLU A 3 -11.85 58.85 30.85
N SER A 4 -10.69 58.20 31.00
CA SER A 4 -10.08 57.00 30.42
C SER A 4 -8.83 56.61 31.24
N ASP A 5 -8.31 55.40 30.95
CA ASP A 5 -6.91 54.94 31.05
C ASP A 5 -6.22 54.69 32.41
N PHE A 6 -5.91 53.41 32.65
CA PHE A 6 -4.84 52.96 33.55
C PHE A 6 -3.98 51.89 32.87
N ASN A 7 -2.71 52.22 32.63
CA ASN A 7 -1.63 51.26 32.39
C ASN A 7 -0.90 51.05 33.71
N LEU A 8 -0.78 49.81 34.20
CA LEU A 8 0.21 49.47 35.22
C LEU A 8 0.89 48.13 34.92
N ARG A 9 2.21 48.21 34.78
CA ARG A 9 3.14 47.07 34.73
C ARG A 9 3.19 46.39 36.09
N LEU A 10 3.20 45.06 36.12
CA LEU A 10 3.58 44.30 37.31
C LEU A 10 4.71 43.30 36.99
N THR A 11 5.81 43.48 37.71
CA THR A 11 7.02 42.67 37.76
C THR A 11 6.74 41.36 38.49
N ILE A 12 7.17 40.22 37.96
CA ILE A 12 7.16 38.94 38.69
C ILE A 12 8.61 38.49 38.91
N SER A 13 8.96 38.41 40.20
CA SER A 13 10.24 37.94 40.73
C SER A 13 10.31 36.41 40.74
N SER A 14 11.50 35.91 40.45
CA SER A 14 11.89 34.51 40.34
C SER A 14 11.89 33.74 41.66
N THR A 15 11.36 32.51 41.63
CA THR A 15 11.82 31.39 42.47
C THR A 15 11.83 30.13 41.60
N CYS A 16 13.02 29.77 41.10
CA CYS A 16 13.27 28.52 40.40
C CYS A 16 13.28 27.35 41.39
N MET A 17 12.29 26.47 41.30
CA MET A 17 12.33 25.13 41.90
C MET A 17 12.56 24.12 40.77
N LEU A 18 13.81 23.68 40.61
CA LEU A 18 14.17 22.61 39.68
C LEU A 18 13.63 21.28 40.21
N TRP A 19 12.53 20.80 39.63
CA TRP A 19 12.19 19.38 39.68
C TRP A 19 12.81 18.71 38.45
N LEU A 20 13.91 18.00 38.66
CA LEU A 20 14.47 17.09 37.67
C LEU A 20 13.57 15.84 37.63
N ILE A 21 12.47 15.89 36.87
CA ILE A 21 11.73 14.68 36.52
C ILE A 21 12.51 14.01 35.39
N GLY A 22 13.38 13.08 35.76
CA GLY A 22 13.96 12.13 34.82
C GLY A 22 12.85 11.25 34.26
N PHE A 23 12.32 11.61 33.09
CA PHE A 23 11.59 10.67 32.25
C PHE A 23 12.58 9.61 31.77
N PHE A 24 12.75 8.54 32.53
CA PHE A 24 13.20 7.28 31.96
C PHE A 24 12.05 6.76 31.10
N SER A 25 12.01 7.17 29.83
CA SER A 25 11.32 6.40 28.80
C SER A 25 12.04 5.06 28.69
N ALA A 26 11.59 4.06 29.44
CA ALA A 26 11.96 2.68 29.13
C ALA A 26 11.54 2.43 27.66
N PRO A 27 12.46 1.95 26.80
CA PRO A 27 12.07 1.68 25.43
C PRO A 27 10.98 0.61 25.45
N ALA A 28 9.80 0.94 24.91
CA ALA A 28 8.80 -0.06 24.59
C ALA A 28 9.50 -1.19 23.82
N HIS A 29 9.42 -2.42 24.33
CA HIS A 29 10.17 -3.53 23.76
C HIS A 29 9.55 -3.90 22.42
N ALA A 30 10.07 -3.31 21.35
CA ALA A 30 9.65 -3.53 19.98
C ALA A 30 9.69 -5.04 19.65
N GLY A 31 8.71 -5.51 18.88
CA GLY A 31 8.60 -6.89 18.43
C GLY A 31 9.86 -7.37 17.71
N ASP A 32 9.89 -8.65 17.32
CA ASP A 32 10.92 -9.09 16.37
C ASP A 32 10.79 -8.21 15.10
N PRO A 33 11.88 -7.68 14.52
CA PRO A 33 11.80 -6.86 13.32
C PRO A 33 11.11 -7.63 12.19
N VAL A 34 10.29 -6.97 11.39
CA VAL A 34 9.55 -7.61 10.30
C VAL A 34 9.72 -6.81 9.03
N ILE A 35 10.06 -7.48 7.93
CA ILE A 35 10.09 -6.89 6.60
C ILE A 35 8.84 -7.37 5.86
N PHE A 36 8.09 -6.43 5.31
CA PHE A 36 6.86 -6.70 4.57
C PHE A 36 7.12 -6.82 3.07
N TYR A 37 7.77 -5.80 2.49
CA TYR A 37 8.03 -5.72 1.05
C TYR A 37 9.22 -4.80 0.76
N SER A 38 9.66 -4.83 -0.49
CA SER A 38 10.69 -3.96 -1.05
C SER A 38 10.20 -3.30 -2.33
N ASP A 39 10.94 -2.31 -2.84
CA ASP A 39 10.67 -1.74 -4.16
C ASP A 39 11.04 -2.77 -5.23
N LEU A 40 12.26 -3.31 -5.15
CA LEU A 40 12.82 -4.33 -6.04
C LEU A 40 12.75 -5.73 -5.40
N ASP A 41 12.35 -6.75 -6.16
CA ASP A 41 12.59 -8.19 -5.83
C ASP A 41 13.90 -8.69 -6.42
N SER A 42 14.50 -7.93 -7.32
CA SER A 42 15.71 -8.29 -8.00
C SER A 42 16.44 -7.07 -8.51
N GLY A 43 17.76 -7.16 -8.62
CA GLY A 43 18.56 -6.05 -9.14
C GLY A 43 20.03 -6.41 -9.33
N PRO A 44 20.77 -5.60 -10.12
CA PRO A 44 22.20 -5.74 -10.25
C PRO A 44 22.95 -5.29 -9.00
N PRO A 45 24.16 -5.82 -8.76
CA PRO A 45 25.05 -5.28 -7.76
C PRO A 45 25.16 -3.75 -7.91
N GLN A 46 25.27 -3.06 -6.78
CA GLN A 46 25.30 -1.59 -6.70
C GLN A 46 23.98 -0.87 -6.99
N ALA A 47 22.89 -1.57 -7.28
CA ALA A 47 21.56 -0.95 -7.27
C ALA A 47 21.15 -0.54 -5.85
N PHE A 48 20.31 0.48 -5.74
CA PHE A 48 19.67 0.86 -4.49
C PHE A 48 18.33 0.15 -4.30
N VAL A 49 18.12 -0.40 -3.12
CA VAL A 49 16.89 -1.09 -2.71
C VAL A 49 16.31 -0.38 -1.51
N THR A 50 14.99 -0.35 -1.46
CA THR A 50 14.22 0.14 -0.32
C THR A 50 13.39 -0.99 0.24
N VAL A 51 13.42 -1.16 1.56
CA VAL A 51 12.60 -2.13 2.28
C VAL A 51 11.68 -1.41 3.26
N TRP A 52 10.46 -1.91 3.37
CA TRP A 52 9.45 -1.45 4.33
C TRP A 52 9.12 -2.57 5.30
N GLY A 53 8.89 -2.18 6.54
CA GLY A 53 8.71 -3.11 7.64
C GLY A 53 8.22 -2.41 8.90
N ASN A 54 8.22 -3.14 10.01
CA ASN A 54 7.98 -2.62 11.35
C ASN A 54 9.11 -3.06 12.29
N ASP A 55 9.30 -2.27 13.33
CA ASP A 55 10.25 -2.56 14.41
C ASP A 55 11.67 -2.83 13.88
N LEU A 56 12.06 -2.19 12.77
CA LEU A 56 13.38 -2.34 12.16
C LEU A 56 14.48 -1.67 13.00
N GLY A 57 14.10 -0.89 14.02
CA GLY A 57 14.96 -0.21 14.97
C GLY A 57 15.11 1.28 14.63
N ALA A 58 14.99 2.15 15.63
CA ALA A 58 15.23 3.59 15.47
C ALA A 58 16.70 3.96 15.20
N LYS A 59 17.64 3.06 15.47
CA LYS A 59 19.07 3.22 15.20
C LYS A 59 19.53 2.21 14.16
N GLN A 60 20.46 2.62 13.31
CA GLN A 60 21.03 1.78 12.26
C GLN A 60 21.61 0.49 12.84
N GLY A 61 21.14 -0.64 12.33
CA GLY A 61 21.70 -1.97 12.52
C GLY A 61 22.42 -2.46 11.27
N THR A 62 22.31 -3.74 10.98
CA THR A 62 22.94 -4.39 9.81
C THR A 62 21.90 -4.88 8.80
N VAL A 63 22.18 -4.69 7.51
CA VAL A 63 21.42 -5.30 6.40
C VAL A 63 22.25 -6.43 5.80
N MET A 64 21.61 -7.57 5.53
CA MET A 64 22.20 -8.73 4.86
C MET A 64 21.43 -9.05 3.57
N ILE A 65 22.14 -9.40 2.50
CA ILE A 65 21.59 -9.98 1.27
C ILE A 65 22.21 -11.37 1.09
N GLY A 66 21.42 -12.40 1.39
CA GLY A 66 21.96 -13.74 1.59
C GLY A 66 22.98 -13.76 2.73
N SER A 67 24.21 -14.17 2.43
CA SER A 67 25.34 -14.16 3.38
C SER A 67 26.17 -12.87 3.36
N ALA A 68 25.89 -11.95 2.43
CA ALA A 68 26.68 -10.73 2.27
C ALA A 68 26.13 -9.59 3.12
N GLY A 69 26.99 -8.99 3.95
CA GLY A 69 26.66 -7.77 4.70
C GLY A 69 26.74 -6.53 3.82
N VAL A 70 25.77 -5.62 3.98
CA VAL A 70 25.83 -4.28 3.40
C VAL A 70 26.76 -3.40 4.24
N ALA A 71 27.71 -2.74 3.59
CA ALA A 71 28.62 -1.83 4.27
C ALA A 71 27.87 -0.61 4.82
N GLY A 72 28.35 -0.04 5.94
CA GLY A 72 27.65 1.06 6.62
C GLY A 72 27.45 2.30 5.74
N ASN A 73 28.42 2.61 4.88
CA ASN A 73 28.35 3.72 3.89
C ASN A 73 27.42 3.42 2.69
N ASP A 74 27.04 2.16 2.50
CA ASP A 74 26.08 1.75 1.49
C ASP A 74 24.63 1.78 2.02
N ILE A 75 24.42 1.97 3.33
CA ILE A 75 23.10 2.26 3.92
C ILE A 75 22.82 3.76 3.75
N GLN A 76 21.85 4.09 2.90
CA GLN A 76 21.53 5.47 2.49
C GLN A 76 20.59 6.16 3.48
N SER A 77 19.65 5.41 4.05
CA SER A 77 18.78 5.91 5.12
C SER A 77 18.27 4.77 5.99
N TRP A 78 18.03 5.06 7.25
CA TRP A 78 17.50 4.11 8.23
C TRP A 78 16.39 4.75 9.05
N ARG A 79 15.25 4.08 9.12
CA ARG A 79 14.12 4.39 9.99
C ARG A 79 13.51 3.09 10.48
N ASP A 80 12.76 3.17 11.57
CA ASP A 80 12.10 2.02 12.17
C ASP A 80 11.16 1.27 11.23
N THR A 81 10.64 1.94 10.20
CA THR A 81 9.69 1.35 9.24
C THR A 81 10.19 1.31 7.79
N LYS A 82 11.38 1.86 7.51
CA LYS A 82 11.90 2.01 6.15
C LYS A 82 13.42 2.10 6.13
N ILE A 83 14.08 1.29 5.32
CA ILE A 83 15.53 1.34 5.14
C ILE A 83 15.85 1.38 3.64
N GLU A 84 16.79 2.24 3.25
CA GLU A 84 17.33 2.33 1.88
C GLU A 84 18.81 2.00 1.90
N PHE A 85 19.25 1.10 1.01
CA PHE A 85 20.64 0.66 0.97
C PHE A 85 21.07 0.25 -0.44
N ARG A 86 22.37 0.12 -0.66
CA ARG A 86 22.96 -0.34 -1.92
C ARG A 86 23.31 -1.83 -1.85
N ILE A 87 22.99 -2.57 -2.92
CA ILE A 87 23.32 -3.99 -3.06
C ILE A 87 24.85 -4.15 -3.09
N PRO A 88 25.44 -5.03 -2.23
CA PRO A 88 26.86 -5.32 -2.23
C PRO A 88 27.34 -5.86 -3.60
N LYS A 89 28.64 -5.69 -3.89
CA LYS A 89 29.24 -6.22 -5.14
C LYS A 89 29.17 -7.75 -5.23
N ALA A 90 29.40 -8.42 -4.10
CA ALA A 90 29.25 -9.86 -3.93
C ALA A 90 28.08 -10.11 -2.99
N GLY A 91 27.06 -10.83 -3.45
CA GLY A 91 25.88 -11.13 -2.65
C GLY A 91 24.71 -11.59 -3.51
N GLY A 92 23.89 -12.48 -2.97
CA GLY A 92 22.71 -13.02 -3.64
C GLY A 92 21.84 -13.77 -2.64
N GLY A 93 20.52 -13.64 -2.80
CA GLY A 93 19.53 -14.25 -1.92
C GLY A 93 18.71 -13.24 -1.13
N GLY A 94 17.88 -13.74 -0.21
CA GLY A 94 16.90 -12.93 0.51
C GLY A 94 17.51 -11.83 1.39
N ILE A 95 16.76 -10.76 1.57
CA ILE A 95 17.10 -9.62 2.43
C ILE A 95 16.71 -9.94 3.87
N LYS A 96 17.62 -9.66 4.81
CA LYS A 96 17.36 -9.68 6.25
C LYS A 96 17.89 -8.41 6.90
N ILE A 97 17.20 -7.97 7.93
CA ILE A 97 17.62 -6.85 8.78
C ILE A 97 17.90 -7.40 10.17
N ARG A 98 19.05 -7.06 10.73
CA ARG A 98 19.40 -7.36 12.13
C ARG A 98 19.61 -6.06 12.88
N ARG A 99 18.86 -5.89 13.96
CA ARG A 99 18.94 -4.76 14.88
C ARG A 99 20.18 -4.85 15.78
N ASN A 100 20.48 -3.74 16.46
CA ASN A 100 21.58 -3.65 17.42
C ASN A 100 21.37 -4.50 18.68
N ASP A 101 20.13 -4.87 19.01
CA ASP A 101 19.81 -5.80 20.09
C ASP A 101 19.93 -7.28 19.67
N GLY A 102 20.46 -7.55 18.47
CA GLY A 102 20.69 -8.88 17.93
C GLY A 102 19.47 -9.53 17.27
N LYS A 103 18.27 -8.95 17.38
CA LYS A 103 17.07 -9.51 16.75
C LYS A 103 17.14 -9.38 15.23
N THR A 104 16.73 -10.45 14.54
CA THR A 104 16.79 -10.56 13.07
C THR A 104 15.39 -10.73 12.49
N SER A 105 15.14 -10.10 11.36
CA SER A 105 13.85 -10.15 10.69
C SER A 105 13.60 -11.48 9.99
N ASN A 106 12.37 -11.68 9.54
CA ASN A 106 12.10 -12.62 8.46
C ASN A 106 12.97 -12.33 7.22
N ALA A 107 13.16 -13.35 6.38
CA ALA A 107 13.80 -13.18 5.09
C ALA A 107 12.77 -12.68 4.07
N LEU A 108 13.07 -11.56 3.41
CA LEU A 108 12.32 -11.12 2.24
C LEU A 108 12.98 -11.71 0.97
N PRO A 109 12.26 -12.44 0.10
CA PRO A 109 12.83 -12.97 -1.13
C PRO A 109 13.45 -11.86 -2.00
N PHE A 110 14.68 -12.08 -2.45
CA PHE A 110 15.40 -11.15 -3.31
C PHE A 110 16.43 -11.88 -4.18
N VAL A 111 16.61 -11.43 -5.41
CA VAL A 111 17.54 -12.04 -6.38
C VAL A 111 18.53 -11.00 -6.90
N THR A 112 19.82 -11.21 -6.64
CA THR A 112 20.86 -10.45 -7.36
C THR A 112 21.02 -11.03 -8.76
N ARG A 113 21.00 -10.19 -9.78
CA ARG A 113 21.04 -10.57 -11.20
C ARG A 113 21.85 -9.59 -12.04
N SER A 114 22.03 -9.82 -13.33
CA SER A 114 22.59 -8.80 -14.23
C SER A 114 21.57 -7.70 -14.56
N GLY A 115 22.07 -6.55 -15.00
CA GLY A 115 21.28 -5.37 -15.41
C GLY A 115 22.12 -4.10 -15.35
N ARG A 116 21.78 -3.11 -16.15
CA ARG A 116 22.41 -1.78 -16.12
C ARG A 116 21.64 -0.86 -15.17
N ILE A 117 22.36 0.12 -14.62
CA ILE A 117 21.78 1.14 -13.75
C ILE A 117 21.90 2.47 -14.49
N PHE A 118 20.74 3.07 -14.78
CA PHE A 118 20.61 4.36 -15.42
C PHE A 118 20.16 5.42 -14.42
N PHE A 119 20.47 6.67 -14.73
CA PHE A 119 20.12 7.83 -13.93
C PHE A 119 19.50 8.92 -14.79
N VAL A 120 18.46 9.55 -14.26
CA VAL A 120 17.78 10.69 -14.86
C VAL A 120 17.81 11.85 -13.88
N SER A 121 18.21 13.03 -14.34
CA SER A 121 18.26 14.24 -13.53
C SER A 121 17.80 15.44 -14.34
N LYS A 122 16.65 16.01 -13.96
CA LYS A 122 16.08 17.19 -14.61
C LYS A 122 17.04 18.39 -14.59
N ALA A 123 17.72 18.59 -13.46
CA ALA A 123 18.57 19.76 -13.23
C ALA A 123 19.99 19.63 -13.80
N LYS A 124 20.53 18.41 -13.87
CA LYS A 124 21.96 18.17 -14.20
C LYS A 124 22.18 17.22 -15.39
N GLY A 125 21.12 16.72 -16.00
CA GLY A 125 21.19 15.74 -17.07
C GLY A 125 21.19 16.34 -18.48
N ASN A 126 21.63 15.52 -19.43
CA ASN A 126 21.59 15.79 -20.86
C ASN A 126 21.20 14.49 -21.58
N ASN A 127 20.27 14.53 -22.52
CA ASN A 127 19.82 13.32 -23.25
C ASN A 127 20.87 12.80 -24.25
N ASN A 128 21.95 13.55 -24.50
CA ASN A 128 23.13 13.04 -25.20
C ASN A 128 24.05 12.21 -24.30
N ASN A 129 23.79 12.17 -22.98
CA ASN A 129 24.54 11.32 -22.08
C ASN A 129 24.10 9.85 -22.20
N ASP A 130 24.94 8.93 -21.74
CA ASP A 130 24.66 7.49 -21.72
C ASP A 130 23.71 7.07 -20.59
N GLY A 131 23.49 7.95 -19.60
CA GLY A 131 22.65 7.69 -18.44
C GLY A 131 23.31 6.80 -17.38
N LEU A 132 24.54 6.30 -17.60
CA LEU A 132 25.17 5.26 -16.76
C LEU A 132 25.86 5.82 -15.50
N ALA A 133 25.85 7.14 -15.30
CA ALA A 133 26.43 7.80 -14.14
C ALA A 133 25.46 8.84 -13.54
N ALA A 134 25.33 8.86 -12.22
CA ALA A 134 24.45 9.80 -11.52
C ALA A 134 24.91 11.27 -11.58
N THR A 135 26.15 11.50 -12.01
CA THR A 135 26.76 12.80 -12.28
C THR A 135 27.66 12.67 -13.52
N PRO A 136 28.03 13.77 -14.21
CA PRO A 136 28.98 13.76 -15.33
C PRO A 136 30.45 13.48 -14.89
N SER A 137 30.65 12.55 -13.95
CA SER A 137 31.95 12.16 -13.44
C SER A 137 32.04 10.65 -13.33
N GLY A 138 33.23 10.08 -13.60
CA GLY A 138 33.45 8.63 -13.59
C GLY A 138 33.33 7.97 -14.96
N ARG A 139 32.80 6.73 -15.01
CA ARG A 139 32.79 5.83 -16.19
C ARG A 139 31.68 6.11 -17.22
N GLY A 140 30.87 7.16 -17.05
CA GLY A 140 29.80 7.51 -17.97
C GLY A 140 29.73 9.02 -18.20
N THR A 141 28.98 9.43 -19.23
CA THR A 141 28.85 10.84 -19.62
C THR A 141 27.85 11.61 -18.74
N GLY A 142 27.11 10.92 -17.88
CA GLY A 142 26.24 11.50 -16.86
C GLY A 142 24.77 11.05 -17.00
N PRO A 143 23.84 11.66 -16.23
CA PRO A 143 22.44 11.26 -16.27
C PRO A 143 21.74 11.82 -17.52
N TRP A 144 20.66 11.17 -17.94
CA TRP A 144 19.71 11.76 -18.90
C TRP A 144 19.00 12.97 -18.28
N ARG A 145 18.51 13.88 -19.11
CA ARG A 145 17.76 15.07 -18.65
C ARG A 145 16.31 14.73 -18.33
N ASP A 146 15.71 13.87 -19.14
CA ASP A 146 14.32 13.44 -18.99
C ASP A 146 14.19 11.93 -19.27
N LEU A 147 12.94 11.46 -19.28
CA LEU A 147 12.63 10.04 -19.42
C LEU A 147 12.64 9.57 -20.88
N SER A 148 12.82 10.44 -21.88
CA SER A 148 12.69 10.05 -23.28
C SER A 148 13.66 8.93 -23.71
N PRO A 149 14.95 8.95 -23.31
CA PRO A 149 15.89 7.91 -23.76
C PRO A 149 15.53 6.53 -23.22
N MET A 150 14.84 6.45 -22.06
CA MET A 150 14.52 5.17 -21.45
C MET A 150 13.69 4.28 -22.39
N LEU A 151 12.78 4.88 -23.18
CA LEU A 151 11.84 4.14 -24.03
C LEU A 151 12.53 3.40 -25.20
N SER A 152 13.76 3.77 -25.54
CA SER A 152 14.54 3.17 -26.62
C SER A 152 15.82 2.46 -26.15
N THR A 153 16.26 2.69 -24.92
CA THR A 153 17.59 2.26 -24.46
C THR A 153 17.56 1.15 -23.42
N VAL A 154 16.57 1.14 -22.53
CA VAL A 154 16.49 0.15 -21.45
C VAL A 154 16.10 -1.22 -21.98
N SER A 155 16.58 -2.26 -21.32
CA SER A 155 16.38 -3.66 -21.67
C SER A 155 16.01 -4.46 -20.41
N PRO A 156 15.51 -5.70 -20.54
CA PRO A 156 15.19 -6.55 -19.39
C PRO A 156 16.31 -6.56 -18.34
N GLY A 157 15.92 -6.29 -17.09
CA GLY A 157 16.83 -6.19 -15.95
C GLY A 157 17.36 -4.78 -15.67
N ASP A 158 17.19 -3.81 -16.56
CA ASP A 158 17.71 -2.47 -16.30
C ASP A 158 16.88 -1.73 -15.24
N ILE A 159 17.56 -0.86 -14.48
CA ILE A 159 16.95 0.03 -13.48
C ILE A 159 17.22 1.47 -13.88
N VAL A 160 16.18 2.30 -13.85
CA VAL A 160 16.26 3.75 -14.05
C VAL A 160 15.97 4.45 -12.73
N TYR A 161 16.99 5.07 -12.12
CA TYR A 161 16.82 5.94 -10.97
C TYR A 161 16.53 7.38 -11.38
N VAL A 162 15.40 7.90 -10.93
CA VAL A 162 14.94 9.25 -11.22
C VAL A 162 15.25 10.16 -10.04
N ARG A 163 16.08 11.17 -10.27
CA ARG A 163 16.40 12.20 -9.28
C ARG A 163 15.30 13.23 -9.17
N ALA A 164 15.23 13.93 -8.05
CA ALA A 164 14.26 14.99 -7.77
C ALA A 164 14.17 15.99 -8.93
N GLY A 165 12.93 16.38 -9.25
CA GLY A 165 12.61 17.22 -10.38
C GLY A 165 11.18 16.95 -10.88
N LEU A 166 10.68 17.87 -11.71
CA LEU A 166 9.42 17.70 -12.44
C LEU A 166 9.71 17.17 -13.85
N TYR A 167 9.16 16.01 -14.16
CA TYR A 167 9.25 15.34 -15.47
C TYR A 167 7.85 15.32 -16.09
N ASP A 168 7.50 16.40 -16.79
CA ASP A 168 6.18 16.65 -17.36
C ASP A 168 6.14 16.44 -18.89
N GLU A 169 7.17 15.78 -19.46
CA GLU A 169 7.21 15.44 -20.87
C GLU A 169 6.05 14.53 -21.26
N MET A 170 5.52 14.71 -22.47
CA MET A 170 4.44 13.88 -23.02
C MET A 170 5.03 12.86 -23.99
N LEU A 171 5.51 11.73 -23.46
CA LEU A 171 6.19 10.69 -24.27
C LEU A 171 5.21 9.65 -24.84
N GLY A 172 3.90 9.86 -24.68
CA GLY A 172 2.85 8.97 -25.19
C GLY A 172 2.29 9.34 -26.55
N SER A 173 1.78 8.32 -27.26
CA SER A 173 1.08 8.52 -28.54
C SER A 173 -0.10 9.47 -28.36
N ARG A 174 -0.16 10.52 -29.18
CA ARG A 174 -1.20 11.57 -29.20
C ARG A 174 -1.35 12.35 -27.89
N GLY A 175 -0.32 12.47 -27.06
CA GLY A 175 -0.37 13.30 -25.84
C GLY A 175 -1.30 12.78 -24.74
N LYS A 176 -1.53 11.46 -24.69
CA LYS A 176 -2.43 10.83 -23.70
C LYS A 176 -1.74 10.28 -22.45
N ALA A 177 -0.41 10.25 -22.42
CA ALA A 177 0.35 9.87 -21.23
C ALA A 177 1.71 10.57 -21.20
N HIS A 178 2.22 10.83 -19.99
CA HIS A 178 3.60 11.29 -19.80
C HIS A 178 4.60 10.18 -20.13
N LEU A 179 4.28 8.94 -19.76
CA LEU A 179 5.03 7.76 -20.14
C LEU A 179 4.09 6.69 -20.70
N PHE A 180 4.31 6.28 -21.95
CA PHE A 180 3.52 5.26 -22.64
C PHE A 180 4.38 4.03 -22.87
N ILE A 181 4.17 3.02 -22.03
CA ILE A 181 4.92 1.76 -22.06
C ILE A 181 4.21 0.80 -23.00
N ARG A 182 4.93 0.31 -24.01
CA ARG A 182 4.42 -0.63 -25.02
C ARG A 182 4.92 -2.05 -24.72
N GLU A 183 4.29 -3.04 -25.35
CA GLU A 183 4.67 -4.46 -25.21
C GLU A 183 6.16 -4.72 -25.42
N ASN A 184 6.79 -4.03 -26.38
CA ASN A 184 8.23 -4.14 -26.67
C ASN A 184 9.13 -3.42 -25.64
N ASN A 185 8.53 -2.73 -24.68
CA ASN A 185 9.21 -2.16 -23.52
C ASN A 185 9.05 -3.06 -22.29
N SER A 186 8.79 -4.36 -22.43
CA SER A 186 8.66 -5.28 -21.29
C SER A 186 10.02 -5.78 -20.79
N GLY A 187 10.08 -6.15 -19.52
CA GLY A 187 11.18 -6.97 -19.01
C GLY A 187 11.06 -8.42 -19.49
N SER A 188 11.73 -9.32 -18.79
CA SER A 188 11.52 -10.75 -18.93
C SER A 188 11.43 -11.39 -17.55
N THR A 189 10.92 -12.62 -17.47
CA THR A 189 10.77 -13.33 -16.19
C THR A 189 12.09 -13.35 -15.42
N GLY A 190 12.08 -12.79 -14.21
CA GLY A 190 13.26 -12.66 -13.35
C GLY A 190 14.18 -11.47 -13.68
N PHE A 191 13.92 -10.73 -14.76
CA PHE A 191 14.64 -9.54 -15.18
C PHE A 191 13.66 -8.37 -15.45
N PRO A 192 12.96 -7.88 -14.42
CA PRO A 192 12.07 -6.75 -14.59
C PRO A 192 12.83 -5.48 -14.93
N ILE A 193 12.19 -4.61 -15.71
CA ILE A 193 12.63 -3.22 -15.89
C ILE A 193 12.08 -2.39 -14.73
N ALA A 194 12.89 -1.51 -14.15
CA ALA A 194 12.46 -0.70 -13.02
C ALA A 194 12.58 0.81 -13.28
N LEU A 195 11.57 1.57 -12.89
CA LEU A 195 11.58 3.03 -12.83
C LEU A 195 11.34 3.45 -11.37
N ILE A 196 12.38 3.96 -10.72
CA ILE A 196 12.41 4.13 -9.25
C ILE A 196 12.96 5.50 -8.89
N SER A 197 12.46 6.12 -7.82
CA SER A 197 13.12 7.31 -7.26
C SER A 197 14.55 7.00 -6.76
N TYR A 198 15.48 7.91 -7.02
CA TYR A 198 16.79 7.92 -6.37
C TYR A 198 16.64 7.99 -4.83
N PRO A 199 17.49 7.31 -4.04
CA PRO A 199 17.40 7.32 -2.58
C PRO A 199 17.23 8.72 -1.97
N ALA A 200 16.37 8.83 -0.95
CA ALA A 200 16.00 10.08 -0.28
C ALA A 200 15.45 11.22 -1.18
N GLU A 201 15.25 11.01 -2.47
CA GLU A 201 14.71 11.99 -3.40
C GLU A 201 13.23 11.70 -3.72
N THR A 202 12.48 12.71 -4.17
CA THR A 202 11.05 12.58 -4.51
C THR A 202 10.78 13.25 -5.86
N PRO A 203 11.05 12.55 -6.98
CA PRO A 203 10.72 13.04 -8.31
C PRO A 203 9.21 13.08 -8.51
N VAL A 204 8.77 14.08 -9.28
CA VAL A 204 7.39 14.20 -9.73
C VAL A 204 7.35 13.82 -11.21
N ILE A 205 6.60 12.78 -11.55
CA ILE A 205 6.31 12.45 -12.94
C ILE A 205 4.90 12.96 -13.26
N GLY A 206 4.82 13.65 -14.39
CA GLY A 206 3.61 14.22 -14.94
C GLY A 206 3.29 15.63 -14.46
N GLY A 207 2.33 16.27 -15.14
CA GLY A 207 1.95 17.65 -14.91
C GLY A 207 0.72 18.04 -15.73
N ILE A 208 -0.11 18.93 -15.18
CA ILE A 208 -1.37 19.35 -15.81
C ILE A 208 -1.20 20.43 -16.89
N SER A 209 -0.07 21.14 -16.90
CA SER A 209 0.20 22.26 -17.80
C SER A 209 0.33 21.85 -19.27
N LYS A 210 0.83 20.64 -19.53
CA LYS A 210 1.02 20.06 -20.87
C LYS A 210 0.05 18.90 -21.15
N ALA A 211 -0.84 18.61 -20.21
CA ALA A 211 -1.77 17.51 -20.27
C ALA A 211 -3.07 17.93 -20.99
N THR A 212 -3.64 16.99 -21.73
CA THR A 212 -5.06 17.03 -22.09
C THR A 212 -5.91 16.59 -20.90
N ALA A 213 -7.22 16.80 -20.92
CA ALA A 213 -8.12 16.31 -19.86
C ALA A 213 -8.09 14.77 -19.65
N ALA A 214 -7.53 14.02 -20.60
CA ALA A 214 -7.44 12.55 -20.54
C ALA A 214 -6.01 12.03 -20.29
N SER A 215 -5.06 12.91 -19.95
CA SER A 215 -3.66 12.51 -19.81
C SER A 215 -3.40 11.74 -18.52
N ARG A 216 -2.63 10.65 -18.66
CA ARG A 216 -2.20 9.76 -17.58
C ARG A 216 -0.74 10.02 -17.24
N THR A 217 -0.27 9.68 -16.04
CA THR A 217 1.17 9.71 -15.77
C THR A 217 1.84 8.53 -16.49
N LEU A 218 1.51 7.31 -16.08
CA LEU A 218 1.98 6.08 -16.73
C LEU A 218 0.80 5.36 -17.38
N PHE A 219 0.99 4.98 -18.64
CA PHE A 219 0.07 4.09 -19.34
C PHE A 219 0.78 2.85 -19.86
N PHE A 220 0.39 1.70 -19.33
CA PHE A 220 0.83 0.40 -19.80
C PHE A 220 -0.12 -0.08 -20.89
N ARG A 221 0.35 -0.21 -22.13
CA ARG A 221 -0.41 -0.87 -23.20
C ARG A 221 -0.68 -2.33 -22.82
N ASP A 222 -1.63 -2.96 -23.51
CA ASP A 222 -1.83 -4.41 -23.46
C ASP A 222 -0.54 -5.15 -23.81
N GLY A 223 -0.28 -6.27 -23.11
CA GLY A 223 0.87 -7.15 -23.31
C GLY A 223 2.15 -6.71 -22.61
N VAL A 224 2.10 -5.68 -21.75
CA VAL A 224 3.28 -5.26 -20.99
C VAL A 224 3.47 -6.13 -19.76
N HIS A 225 4.71 -6.57 -19.53
CA HIS A 225 5.04 -7.38 -18.37
C HIS A 225 6.43 -7.11 -17.76
N ASP A 226 6.65 -7.64 -16.56
CA ASP A 226 7.93 -7.57 -15.82
C ASP A 226 8.41 -6.13 -15.60
N TRP A 227 7.60 -5.35 -14.87
CA TRP A 227 7.90 -3.96 -14.53
C TRP A 227 7.83 -3.70 -13.02
N THR A 228 8.69 -2.80 -12.54
CA THR A 228 8.59 -2.20 -11.20
C THR A 228 8.54 -0.68 -11.31
N ILE A 229 7.52 -0.06 -10.73
CA ILE A 229 7.36 1.39 -10.63
C ILE A 229 7.33 1.76 -9.15
N ALA A 230 8.32 2.52 -8.67
CA ALA A 230 8.44 2.71 -7.23
C ALA A 230 8.93 4.08 -6.74
N LYS A 231 8.37 4.50 -5.59
CA LYS A 231 8.75 5.71 -4.84
C LYS A 231 8.58 7.03 -5.59
N LEU A 232 7.68 7.08 -6.57
CA LEU A 232 7.46 8.26 -7.40
C LEU A 232 6.26 9.06 -6.87
N ARG A 233 6.32 10.39 -7.00
CA ARG A 233 5.11 11.23 -6.91
C ARG A 233 4.50 11.34 -8.31
N LEU A 234 3.26 10.92 -8.45
CA LEU A 234 2.57 10.85 -9.74
C LEU A 234 1.50 11.93 -9.83
N ASN A 235 1.52 12.65 -10.95
CA ASN A 235 0.57 13.73 -11.24
C ASN A 235 -0.06 13.52 -12.62
N ALA A 236 -1.37 13.66 -12.71
CA ALA A 236 -2.13 13.44 -13.93
C ALA A 236 -3.43 14.24 -13.93
N SER A 237 -3.98 14.47 -15.11
CA SER A 237 -5.34 14.99 -15.30
C SER A 237 -6.41 13.90 -15.36
N SER A 238 -6.03 12.62 -15.47
CA SER A 238 -6.98 11.50 -15.54
C SER A 238 -6.62 10.30 -14.66
N ALA A 239 -5.42 9.74 -14.74
CA ALA A 239 -5.01 8.63 -13.87
C ALA A 239 -3.50 8.63 -13.66
N ALA A 240 -3.03 8.29 -12.46
CA ALA A 240 -1.61 8.14 -12.18
C ALA A 240 -1.04 6.96 -12.96
N ILE A 241 -1.69 5.79 -12.84
CA ILE A 241 -1.28 4.57 -13.55
C ILE A 241 -2.52 3.97 -14.18
N ALA A 242 -2.46 3.62 -15.46
CA ALA A 242 -3.55 2.96 -16.16
C ALA A 242 -3.06 1.88 -17.11
N PHE A 243 -3.81 0.78 -17.19
CA PHE A 243 -3.54 -0.33 -18.10
C PHE A 243 -4.43 -0.28 -19.36
N GLY A 244 -3.97 -0.94 -20.41
CA GLY A 244 -4.71 -1.23 -21.64
C GLY A 244 -5.93 -2.13 -21.39
N GLY A 245 -6.86 -2.19 -22.35
CA GLY A 245 -8.19 -2.77 -22.15
C GLY A 245 -8.37 -4.26 -22.45
N ARG A 246 -7.29 -5.04 -22.59
CA ARG A 246 -7.38 -6.47 -23.01
C ARG A 246 -6.91 -7.48 -21.96
N GLY A 247 -6.43 -7.04 -20.80
CA GLY A 247 -6.10 -7.92 -19.68
C GLY A 247 -4.93 -8.86 -19.88
N SER A 248 -3.97 -8.50 -20.73
CA SER A 248 -2.79 -9.32 -21.01
C SER A 248 -1.51 -8.83 -20.30
N ASN A 249 -1.63 -7.88 -19.37
CA ASN A 249 -0.48 -7.40 -18.61
C ASN A 249 -0.13 -8.36 -17.48
N ALA A 250 1.15 -8.48 -17.12
CA ALA A 250 1.56 -9.42 -16.08
C ALA A 250 2.82 -9.01 -15.32
N ARG A 251 2.99 -9.46 -14.07
CA ARG A 251 4.21 -9.26 -13.27
C ARG A 251 4.61 -7.78 -13.16
N ILE A 252 3.63 -6.91 -12.93
CA ILE A 252 3.84 -5.47 -12.73
C ILE A 252 3.69 -5.15 -11.25
N ARG A 253 4.71 -4.48 -10.70
CA ARG A 253 4.76 -4.02 -9.31
C ARG A 253 4.67 -2.50 -9.25
N ILE A 254 3.72 -2.01 -8.45
CA ILE A 254 3.46 -0.59 -8.20
C ILE A 254 3.70 -0.38 -6.70
N VAL A 255 4.86 0.16 -6.33
CA VAL A 255 5.36 0.12 -4.94
C VAL A 255 5.69 1.49 -4.37
N GLY A 256 5.07 1.85 -3.24
CA GLY A 256 5.50 3.03 -2.48
C GLY A 256 5.32 4.37 -3.22
N ASN A 257 4.42 4.44 -4.21
CA ASN A 257 4.16 5.67 -4.97
C ASN A 257 3.14 6.55 -4.24
N THR A 258 3.20 7.86 -4.49
CA THR A 258 2.20 8.81 -4.01
C THR A 258 1.44 9.41 -5.18
N ALA A 259 0.11 9.42 -5.11
CA ALA A 259 -0.76 10.06 -6.09
C ALA A 259 -1.85 10.86 -5.36
N SER A 260 -2.06 12.11 -5.76
CA SER A 260 -3.04 12.97 -5.08
C SER A 260 -3.64 14.00 -6.02
N ARG A 261 -4.89 14.44 -5.77
CA ARG A 261 -5.56 15.51 -6.54
C ARG A 261 -5.70 15.19 -8.02
N ILE A 262 -5.85 13.91 -8.34
CA ILE A 262 -6.08 13.45 -9.70
C ILE A 262 -7.59 13.29 -9.89
N PRO A 263 -8.24 14.04 -10.79
CA PRO A 263 -9.70 13.98 -10.98
C PRO A 263 -10.11 12.76 -11.82
N SER A 264 -9.72 11.56 -11.36
CA SER A 264 -9.95 10.32 -12.10
C SER A 264 -11.43 9.99 -12.23
N HIS A 265 -11.84 9.63 -13.44
CA HIS A 265 -13.18 9.13 -13.72
C HIS A 265 -13.40 7.68 -13.30
N TYR A 266 -12.32 6.90 -13.19
CA TYR A 266 -12.36 5.45 -12.93
C TYR A 266 -11.46 5.09 -11.75
N GLY A 267 -10.17 4.83 -11.98
CA GLY A 267 -9.18 4.58 -10.93
C GLY A 267 -8.05 5.57 -11.00
N THR A 268 -7.55 6.03 -9.86
CA THR A 268 -6.27 6.78 -9.81
C THR A 268 -5.12 5.83 -10.16
N ILE A 269 -5.15 4.64 -9.59
CA ILE A 269 -4.44 3.45 -10.08
C ILE A 269 -5.50 2.53 -10.71
N ASN A 270 -5.40 2.30 -12.02
CA ASN A 270 -6.40 1.58 -12.81
C ASN A 270 -5.77 0.38 -13.53
N LEU A 271 -5.98 -0.81 -12.98
CA LEU A 271 -5.60 -2.07 -13.58
C LEU A 271 -6.77 -2.60 -14.41
N LYS A 272 -6.46 -3.23 -15.54
CA LYS A 272 -7.44 -3.80 -16.45
C LYS A 272 -6.97 -5.18 -16.87
N GLY A 273 -7.41 -6.21 -16.15
CA GLY A 273 -6.90 -7.58 -16.25
C GLY A 273 -5.37 -7.66 -16.03
N CYS A 274 -4.93 -8.35 -14.98
CA CYS A 274 -3.51 -8.60 -14.81
C CYS A 274 -3.24 -9.91 -14.08
N THR A 275 -2.13 -10.55 -14.42
CA THR A 275 -1.62 -11.72 -13.72
C THR A 275 -0.35 -11.38 -12.94
N ASP A 276 -0.23 -11.83 -11.69
CA ASP A 276 0.91 -11.58 -10.80
C ASP A 276 1.21 -10.08 -10.59
N CYS A 277 0.17 -9.24 -10.56
CA CYS A 277 0.29 -7.81 -10.30
C CYS A 277 0.29 -7.51 -8.81
N LYS A 278 1.14 -6.56 -8.40
CA LYS A 278 1.25 -6.14 -7.00
C LYS A 278 1.13 -4.63 -6.84
N ILE A 279 0.27 -4.17 -5.93
CA ILE A 279 0.08 -2.76 -5.58
C ILE A 279 0.37 -2.63 -4.09
N LEU A 280 1.61 -2.23 -3.76
CA LEU A 280 2.16 -2.34 -2.41
C LEU A 280 2.53 -0.96 -1.86
N GLY A 281 2.10 -0.62 -0.65
CA GLY A 281 2.68 0.55 0.04
C GLY A 281 2.35 1.92 -0.55
N ASN A 282 1.39 2.03 -1.46
CA ASN A 282 1.11 3.29 -2.15
C ASN A 282 0.24 4.19 -1.27
N HIS A 283 0.46 5.51 -1.40
CA HIS A 283 -0.36 6.53 -0.74
C HIS A 283 -1.18 7.28 -1.80
N VAL A 284 -2.49 7.02 -1.83
CA VAL A 284 -3.40 7.61 -2.81
C VAL A 284 -4.50 8.36 -2.08
N TYR A 285 -4.63 9.67 -2.31
CA TYR A 285 -5.57 10.48 -1.57
C TYR A 285 -6.12 11.67 -2.33
N ASP A 286 -7.26 12.22 -1.89
CA ASP A 286 -7.87 13.42 -2.49
C ASP A 286 -7.98 13.27 -4.03
N SER A 287 -8.28 12.05 -4.49
CA SER A 287 -8.22 11.68 -5.91
C SER A 287 -9.49 10.95 -6.30
N GLY A 288 -9.99 11.28 -7.47
CA GLY A 288 -11.31 10.89 -7.94
C GLY A 288 -12.10 12.10 -8.41
N LYS A 289 -13.02 11.90 -9.35
CA LYS A 289 -13.95 12.95 -9.77
C LYS A 289 -15.01 13.13 -8.69
N ARG A 290 -15.07 14.31 -8.09
CA ARG A 290 -16.05 14.66 -7.04
C ARG A 290 -17.47 14.29 -7.45
N GLY A 291 -18.20 13.62 -6.55
CA GLY A 291 -19.59 13.20 -6.74
C GLY A 291 -19.79 12.10 -7.80
N ASN A 292 -18.73 11.54 -8.37
CA ASN A 292 -18.83 10.44 -9.33
C ASN A 292 -18.57 9.10 -8.65
N LYS A 293 -19.61 8.27 -8.51
CA LYS A 293 -19.52 6.93 -7.93
C LYS A 293 -18.55 5.96 -8.64
N LEU A 294 -18.17 6.29 -9.88
CA LEU A 294 -17.22 5.53 -10.69
C LEU A 294 -15.77 5.91 -10.40
N ALA A 295 -15.53 6.92 -9.56
CA ALA A 295 -14.19 7.31 -9.16
C ALA A 295 -13.68 6.44 -8.00
N HIS A 296 -12.44 5.98 -8.13
CA HIS A 296 -11.81 5.05 -7.21
C HIS A 296 -10.35 5.43 -6.99
N LEU A 297 -9.82 5.18 -5.79
CA LEU A 297 -8.38 5.33 -5.56
C LEU A 297 -7.63 4.19 -6.26
N ILE A 298 -8.07 2.96 -6.04
CA ILE A 298 -7.61 1.77 -6.78
C ILE A 298 -8.81 1.10 -7.46
N TYR A 299 -8.68 0.89 -8.77
CA TYR A 299 -9.64 0.17 -9.58
C TYR A 299 -8.97 -1.02 -10.26
N TYR A 300 -9.46 -2.23 -9.98
CA TYR A 300 -9.22 -3.39 -10.82
C TYR A 300 -10.46 -3.64 -11.66
N ALA A 301 -10.32 -3.43 -12.97
CA ALA A 301 -11.33 -3.71 -13.96
C ALA A 301 -11.11 -5.12 -14.53
N GLY A 302 -12.11 -5.98 -14.47
CA GLY A 302 -12.18 -7.20 -15.26
C GLY A 302 -12.18 -6.81 -16.73
N PHE A 303 -11.19 -7.30 -17.46
CA PHE A 303 -11.06 -7.16 -18.92
C PHE A 303 -10.24 -8.34 -19.43
N GLY A 304 -10.74 -9.55 -19.26
CA GLY A 304 -10.02 -10.80 -19.55
C GLY A 304 -9.57 -11.55 -18.30
N VAL A 305 -8.55 -12.40 -18.45
CA VAL A 305 -8.12 -13.33 -17.41
C VAL A 305 -6.95 -12.73 -16.60
N GLY A 306 -7.13 -12.64 -15.29
CA GLY A 306 -6.08 -12.31 -14.33
C GLY A 306 -5.95 -13.36 -13.24
N ALA A 307 -4.83 -13.35 -12.54
CA ALA A 307 -4.58 -14.21 -11.40
C ALA A 307 -3.56 -13.58 -10.44
N ASN A 308 -3.54 -13.98 -9.18
CA ASN A 308 -2.51 -13.63 -8.20
C ASN A 308 -2.30 -12.11 -8.07
N VAL A 309 -3.39 -11.39 -7.84
CA VAL A 309 -3.36 -9.93 -7.68
C VAL A 309 -3.31 -9.60 -6.19
N GLU A 310 -2.27 -8.86 -5.79
CA GLU A 310 -2.03 -8.45 -4.41
C GLU A 310 -2.16 -6.94 -4.26
N ILE A 311 -3.06 -6.49 -3.39
CA ILE A 311 -3.25 -5.07 -3.03
C ILE A 311 -3.00 -4.95 -1.54
N ALA A 312 -1.82 -4.45 -1.15
CA ALA A 312 -1.42 -4.50 0.24
C ALA A 312 -0.62 -3.31 0.76
N TRP A 313 -0.71 -3.07 2.08
CA TRP A 313 0.01 -2.00 2.77
C TRP A 313 -0.24 -0.59 2.22
N ASN A 314 -1.32 -0.37 1.47
CA ASN A 314 -1.63 0.93 0.90
C ASN A 314 -2.36 1.82 1.92
N LEU A 315 -2.12 3.13 1.82
CA LEU A 315 -2.84 4.18 2.53
C LEU A 315 -3.74 4.91 1.53
N LEU A 316 -5.06 4.75 1.65
CA LEU A 316 -6.04 5.19 0.66
C LEU A 316 -7.11 6.05 1.34
N HIS A 317 -7.22 7.33 1.01
CA HIS A 317 -8.18 8.18 1.74
C HIS A 317 -8.69 9.42 1.03
N ASP A 318 -9.74 10.01 1.60
CA ASP A 318 -10.36 11.25 1.14
C ASP A 318 -10.72 11.18 -0.35
N GLU A 319 -11.31 10.07 -0.77
CA GLU A 319 -11.84 9.93 -2.12
C GLU A 319 -13.10 10.85 -2.22
N PRO A 320 -13.25 11.69 -3.26
CA PRO A 320 -14.31 12.71 -3.28
C PRO A 320 -15.62 12.28 -3.94
N GLY A 321 -15.76 11.06 -4.48
CA GLY A 321 -16.91 10.67 -5.32
C GLY A 321 -17.35 9.21 -5.35
N GLY A 322 -16.47 8.23 -5.21
CA GLY A 322 -16.72 6.80 -5.14
C GLY A 322 -16.02 6.06 -3.97
N ARG A 323 -15.06 5.18 -4.29
CA ARG A 323 -14.57 4.10 -3.39
C ARG A 323 -13.07 4.08 -3.20
N GLY A 324 -12.62 3.48 -2.10
CA GLY A 324 -11.19 3.24 -1.88
C GLY A 324 -10.64 2.22 -2.87
N ILE A 325 -11.06 0.96 -2.74
CA ILE A 325 -10.68 -0.16 -3.61
C ILE A 325 -11.92 -0.75 -4.24
N GLN A 326 -11.92 -0.90 -5.57
CA GLN A 326 -12.99 -1.60 -6.28
C GLN A 326 -12.43 -2.63 -7.26
N ILE A 327 -12.93 -3.86 -7.15
CA ILE A 327 -12.65 -4.99 -8.03
C ILE A 327 -13.92 -5.31 -8.79
N TYR A 328 -14.02 -4.96 -10.08
CA TYR A 328 -15.29 -4.93 -10.82
C TYR A 328 -15.18 -5.53 -12.23
N GLY A 329 -16.13 -6.36 -12.64
CA GLY A 329 -16.11 -7.04 -13.95
C GLY A 329 -16.83 -6.25 -15.05
N HIS A 330 -16.36 -6.32 -16.29
CA HIS A 330 -16.98 -5.68 -17.45
C HIS A 330 -17.45 -6.65 -18.53
N THR A 331 -16.82 -7.83 -18.66
CA THR A 331 -17.09 -8.74 -19.77
C THR A 331 -17.31 -10.17 -19.31
N ASP A 332 -17.99 -10.96 -20.13
CA ASP A 332 -18.22 -12.39 -19.89
C ASP A 332 -16.93 -13.23 -19.84
N ALA A 333 -15.85 -12.70 -20.44
CA ALA A 333 -14.54 -13.35 -20.45
C ALA A 333 -13.73 -13.09 -19.18
N ASP A 334 -14.21 -12.22 -18.28
CA ASP A 334 -13.45 -11.81 -17.11
C ASP A 334 -13.26 -12.96 -16.14
N ARG A 335 -12.03 -13.19 -15.71
CA ARG A 335 -11.68 -14.17 -14.67
C ARG A 335 -10.62 -13.58 -13.77
N LEU A 336 -10.71 -13.86 -12.48
CA LEU A 336 -9.73 -13.49 -11.47
C LEU A 336 -9.67 -14.58 -10.40
N SER A 337 -8.49 -15.17 -10.22
CA SER A 337 -8.18 -16.09 -9.13
C SER A 337 -7.03 -15.55 -8.27
N GLY A 338 -6.91 -16.01 -7.03
CA GLY A 338 -5.80 -15.61 -6.16
C GLY A 338 -5.78 -14.11 -5.84
N LEU A 339 -6.95 -13.50 -5.58
CA LEU A 339 -7.00 -12.10 -5.16
C LEU A 339 -6.70 -11.99 -3.66
N SER A 340 -5.73 -11.15 -3.28
CA SER A 340 -5.48 -10.77 -1.90
C SER A 340 -5.55 -9.25 -1.73
N ILE A 341 -6.33 -8.81 -0.73
CA ILE A 341 -6.44 -7.40 -0.33
C ILE A 341 -6.18 -7.35 1.17
N HIS A 342 -5.01 -6.85 1.57
CA HIS A 342 -4.64 -6.91 2.98
C HIS A 342 -3.73 -5.81 3.51
N ASP A 343 -3.74 -5.63 4.83
CA ASP A 343 -2.89 -4.65 5.52
C ASP A 343 -3.06 -3.22 4.97
N ASN A 344 -4.18 -2.91 4.32
CA ASN A 344 -4.46 -1.56 3.82
C ASN A 344 -5.17 -0.73 4.88
N ILE A 345 -4.93 0.58 4.86
CA ILE A 345 -5.71 1.57 5.62
C ILE A 345 -6.53 2.36 4.61
N VAL A 346 -7.87 2.27 4.72
CA VAL A 346 -8.81 2.87 3.77
C VAL A 346 -9.84 3.72 4.52
N TYR A 347 -9.96 5.01 4.21
CA TYR A 347 -10.90 5.85 4.96
C TYR A 347 -11.45 7.06 4.22
N ASN A 348 -12.49 7.67 4.80
CA ASN A 348 -13.17 8.85 4.26
C ASN A 348 -13.59 8.66 2.78
N CYS A 349 -14.11 7.47 2.45
CA CYS A 349 -14.64 7.18 1.12
C CYS A 349 -16.18 7.35 1.15
N PRO A 350 -16.79 8.14 0.24
CA PRO A 350 -18.25 8.37 0.22
C PRO A 350 -19.07 7.09 0.02
N TYR A 351 -18.51 6.08 -0.66
CA TYR A 351 -19.10 4.76 -0.83
C TYR A 351 -18.32 3.70 -0.02
N ASP A 352 -18.18 2.49 -0.54
CA ASP A 352 -17.48 1.41 0.12
C ASP A 352 -15.96 1.73 0.19
N GLY A 353 -15.33 1.45 1.32
CA GLY A 353 -13.88 1.44 1.43
C GLY A 353 -13.29 0.35 0.54
N ILE A 354 -13.84 -0.87 0.62
CA ILE A 354 -13.43 -1.99 -0.22
C ILE A 354 -14.68 -2.66 -0.83
N LEU A 355 -14.70 -2.80 -2.16
CA LEU A 355 -15.70 -3.58 -2.89
C LEU A 355 -15.02 -4.69 -3.70
N VAL A 356 -15.41 -5.94 -3.43
CA VAL A 356 -15.01 -7.13 -4.19
C VAL A 356 -16.20 -7.69 -4.97
N GLY A 357 -16.14 -7.60 -6.29
CA GLY A 357 -17.15 -8.11 -7.21
C GLY A 357 -17.96 -7.03 -7.93
N SER A 358 -19.18 -7.40 -8.33
CA SER A 358 -20.08 -6.70 -9.24
C SER A 358 -19.61 -6.77 -10.68
N SER A 359 -20.53 -6.51 -11.61
CA SER A 359 -20.23 -6.50 -13.03
C SER A 359 -21.24 -5.66 -13.83
N ASP A 360 -20.83 -5.19 -15.02
CA ASP A 360 -21.74 -4.56 -15.99
C ASP A 360 -22.69 -5.60 -16.63
N ALA A 361 -22.19 -6.81 -16.88
CA ALA A 361 -22.98 -7.91 -17.40
C ALA A 361 -23.86 -8.52 -16.30
N ALA A 362 -25.03 -9.03 -16.69
CA ALA A 362 -25.95 -9.73 -15.79
C ALA A 362 -25.23 -10.89 -15.09
N TYR A 363 -24.96 -10.69 -13.79
CA TYR A 363 -24.51 -11.66 -12.78
C TYR A 363 -23.72 -12.86 -13.31
N LYS A 364 -22.44 -12.66 -13.66
CA LYS A 364 -21.53 -13.79 -13.94
C LYS A 364 -20.41 -13.91 -12.91
N PRO A 365 -20.09 -15.16 -12.49
CA PRO A 365 -19.01 -15.44 -11.58
C PRO A 365 -17.66 -15.19 -12.26
N TRP A 366 -16.95 -14.14 -11.85
CA TRP A 366 -15.65 -13.80 -12.45
C TRP A 366 -14.49 -13.78 -11.44
N ILE A 367 -14.77 -13.76 -10.13
CA ILE A 367 -13.76 -13.89 -9.07
C ILE A 367 -13.96 -15.26 -8.43
N SER A 368 -12.97 -16.16 -8.52
CA SER A 368 -13.08 -17.52 -7.97
C SER A 368 -12.84 -17.57 -6.47
N ASP A 369 -11.88 -16.79 -5.99
CA ASP A 369 -11.38 -16.77 -4.62
C ASP A 369 -10.78 -15.39 -4.28
N ALA A 370 -11.11 -14.90 -3.09
CA ALA A 370 -10.63 -13.64 -2.56
C ALA A 370 -10.29 -13.76 -1.07
N LEU A 371 -9.12 -13.25 -0.69
CA LEU A 371 -8.70 -13.05 0.70
C LEU A 371 -8.75 -11.56 1.01
N VAL A 372 -9.56 -11.16 1.99
CA VAL A 372 -9.66 -9.77 2.45
C VAL A 372 -9.36 -9.75 3.94
N TYR A 373 -8.16 -9.33 4.32
CA TYR A 373 -7.71 -9.46 5.71
C TYR A 373 -6.77 -8.38 6.20
N ASN A 374 -6.67 -8.17 7.51
CA ASN A 374 -5.82 -7.15 8.11
C ASN A 374 -6.05 -5.72 7.60
N ASN A 375 -7.20 -5.44 6.96
CA ASN A 375 -7.49 -4.09 6.52
C ASN A 375 -8.10 -3.30 7.67
N VAL A 376 -7.71 -2.03 7.77
CA VAL A 376 -8.39 -1.03 8.59
C VAL A 376 -9.24 -0.19 7.64
N VAL A 377 -10.57 -0.26 7.78
CA VAL A 377 -11.50 0.59 7.02
C VAL A 377 -12.28 1.44 7.99
N TYR A 378 -12.36 2.75 7.76
CA TYR A 378 -13.14 3.60 8.64
C TYR A 378 -13.74 4.84 7.98
N ASN A 379 -14.78 5.36 8.63
CA ASN A 379 -15.52 6.56 8.24
C ASN A 379 -15.92 6.58 6.75
N SER A 380 -16.30 5.43 6.21
CA SER A 380 -16.70 5.28 4.81
C SER A 380 -18.21 5.00 4.67
N GLY A 381 -18.74 5.24 3.48
CA GLY A 381 -20.12 4.90 3.12
C GLY A 381 -20.44 3.41 3.25
N GLY A 382 -19.42 2.55 3.24
CA GLY A 382 -19.45 1.15 3.65
C GLY A 382 -18.03 0.68 3.98
N GLY A 383 -17.89 -0.34 4.83
CA GLY A 383 -16.59 -0.95 5.13
C GLY A 383 -16.13 -1.86 3.98
N ILE A 384 -16.46 -3.15 4.07
CA ILE A 384 -16.16 -4.17 3.07
C ILE A 384 -17.47 -4.67 2.44
N ARG A 385 -17.56 -4.64 1.11
CA ARG A 385 -18.67 -5.21 0.35
C ARG A 385 -18.19 -6.39 -0.51
N ILE A 386 -18.84 -7.53 -0.37
CA ILE A 386 -18.71 -8.67 -1.28
C ILE A 386 -20.00 -8.76 -2.12
N ASN A 387 -19.88 -8.58 -3.44
CA ASN A 387 -21.05 -8.38 -4.30
C ASN A 387 -20.99 -9.15 -5.63
N ASN A 388 -21.04 -10.49 -5.67
CA ASN A 388 -21.22 -11.26 -6.91
C ASN A 388 -21.40 -12.77 -6.62
N GLN A 389 -22.27 -13.46 -7.36
CA GLN A 389 -22.59 -14.91 -7.22
C GLN A 389 -21.43 -15.87 -7.47
N GLY A 390 -20.30 -15.40 -8.00
CA GLY A 390 -19.09 -16.20 -8.13
C GLY A 390 -18.15 -16.14 -6.95
N VAL A 391 -18.18 -15.06 -6.18
CA VAL A 391 -17.11 -14.74 -5.23
C VAL A 391 -17.16 -15.73 -4.07
N ALA A 392 -16.10 -16.54 -3.93
CA ALA A 392 -15.75 -17.13 -2.64
C ALA A 392 -14.78 -16.18 -1.94
N ALA A 393 -15.15 -15.71 -0.75
CA ALA A 393 -14.32 -14.80 0.02
C ALA A 393 -14.02 -15.34 1.42
N LYS A 394 -12.78 -15.12 1.88
CA LYS A 394 -12.44 -15.15 3.29
C LYS A 394 -12.20 -13.72 3.75
N VAL A 395 -12.99 -13.28 4.72
CA VAL A 395 -12.93 -11.92 5.29
C VAL A 395 -12.52 -12.04 6.74
N PHE A 396 -11.27 -11.77 7.07
CA PHE A 396 -10.78 -12.06 8.42
C PHE A 396 -9.78 -11.06 8.96
N HIS A 397 -9.70 -10.91 10.28
CA HIS A 397 -8.78 -9.96 10.91
C HIS A 397 -8.89 -8.53 10.35
N ASN A 398 -10.05 -8.05 9.92
CA ASN A 398 -10.22 -6.65 9.53
C ASN A 398 -10.73 -5.81 10.71
N THR A 399 -10.35 -4.55 10.79
CA THR A 399 -10.93 -3.57 11.71
C THR A 399 -11.76 -2.57 10.93
N LEU A 400 -13.06 -2.51 11.22
CA LEU A 400 -14.05 -1.71 10.50
C LEU A 400 -14.71 -0.75 11.48
N HIS A 401 -14.54 0.56 11.29
CA HIS A 401 -14.91 1.55 12.30
C HIS A 401 -15.70 2.74 11.73
N ASN A 402 -16.86 3.05 12.30
CA ASN A 402 -17.65 4.23 11.93
C ASN A 402 -18.05 4.27 10.42
N ASP A 403 -18.19 3.10 9.80
CA ASP A 403 -18.72 2.96 8.44
C ASP A 403 -20.25 2.86 8.45
N SER A 404 -20.95 3.07 7.33
CA SER A 404 -22.41 2.87 7.33
C SER A 404 -22.80 1.43 7.67
N PHE A 405 -22.08 0.47 7.14
CA PHE A 405 -22.09 -0.93 7.56
C PHE A 405 -20.66 -1.43 7.57
N SER A 406 -20.33 -2.36 8.45
CA SER A 406 -18.98 -2.94 8.44
C SER A 406 -18.81 -3.91 7.28
N VAL A 407 -19.64 -4.96 7.21
CA VAL A 407 -19.61 -5.90 6.09
C VAL A 407 -20.95 -5.95 5.38
N SER A 408 -20.97 -5.90 4.05
CA SER A 408 -22.16 -6.14 3.22
C SER A 408 -21.94 -7.33 2.29
N LEU A 409 -22.89 -8.28 2.32
CA LEU A 409 -22.87 -9.48 1.49
C LEU A 409 -24.07 -9.44 0.55
N GLN A 410 -23.78 -9.34 -0.74
CA GLN A 410 -24.78 -9.23 -1.80
C GLN A 410 -24.54 -10.31 -2.85
N ALA A 411 -25.30 -11.38 -2.74
CA ALA A 411 -25.24 -12.53 -3.61
C ALA A 411 -23.85 -13.20 -3.66
N ALA A 412 -23.06 -13.22 -2.58
CA ALA A 412 -21.76 -13.91 -2.58
C ALA A 412 -21.94 -15.45 -2.68
N ARG A 413 -21.04 -16.18 -3.37
CA ARG A 413 -21.12 -17.64 -3.50
C ARG A 413 -20.90 -18.33 -2.16
N SER A 414 -19.80 -17.99 -1.51
CA SER A 414 -19.43 -18.53 -0.21
C SER A 414 -18.58 -17.53 0.57
N VAL A 415 -18.90 -17.30 1.84
CA VAL A 415 -18.13 -16.38 2.69
C VAL A 415 -17.77 -17.05 4.01
N GLU A 416 -16.48 -17.05 4.33
CA GLU A 416 -15.97 -17.30 5.69
C GLU A 416 -15.58 -15.95 6.31
N MET A 417 -16.20 -15.59 7.43
CA MET A 417 -15.93 -14.33 8.14
C MET A 417 -15.53 -14.60 9.59
N THR A 418 -14.27 -14.34 9.92
CA THR A 418 -13.70 -14.65 11.24
C THR A 418 -12.77 -13.57 11.76
N ASN A 419 -12.70 -13.42 13.08
CA ASN A 419 -11.70 -12.59 13.73
C ASN A 419 -11.72 -11.10 13.35
N ASN A 420 -12.79 -10.57 12.77
CA ASN A 420 -12.90 -9.14 12.45
C ASN A 420 -13.37 -8.35 13.66
N ILE A 421 -13.09 -7.04 13.70
CA ILE A 421 -13.73 -6.09 14.60
C ILE A 421 -14.63 -5.18 13.78
N SER A 422 -15.90 -5.10 14.18
CA SER A 422 -16.88 -4.16 13.67
C SER A 422 -17.28 -3.21 14.80
N SER A 423 -16.86 -1.94 14.69
CA SER A 423 -16.98 -0.95 15.76
C SER A 423 -17.77 0.28 15.30
N LEU A 424 -18.85 0.58 16.02
CA LEU A 424 -19.72 1.72 15.81
C LEU A 424 -20.23 1.88 14.36
N PRO A 425 -20.74 0.83 13.69
CA PRO A 425 -21.32 1.03 12.37
C PRO A 425 -22.57 1.91 12.48
N LYS A 426 -22.79 2.81 11.51
CA LYS A 426 -23.91 3.76 11.52
C LYS A 426 -25.26 3.08 11.25
N ARG A 427 -25.27 1.87 10.66
CA ARG A 427 -26.48 1.10 10.34
C ARG A 427 -26.41 -0.36 10.78
N ALA A 428 -25.35 -1.10 10.40
CA ALA A 428 -25.28 -2.54 10.64
C ALA A 428 -23.86 -3.08 10.74
N HIS A 429 -23.64 -4.06 11.63
CA HIS A 429 -22.42 -4.86 11.62
C HIS A 429 -22.33 -5.72 10.34
N LEU A 430 -23.44 -6.35 9.98
CA LEU A 430 -23.61 -7.15 8.76
C LEU A 430 -24.87 -6.72 8.01
N ALA A 431 -24.70 -6.29 6.76
CA ALA A 431 -25.79 -6.07 5.80
C ALA A 431 -25.88 -7.26 4.84
N LEU A 432 -26.69 -8.25 5.18
CA LEU A 432 -26.88 -9.47 4.40
C LEU A 432 -28.12 -9.36 3.51
N THR A 433 -27.93 -9.35 2.19
CA THR A 433 -29.03 -9.46 1.22
C THR A 433 -29.20 -10.92 0.77
N SER A 434 -28.10 -11.54 0.36
CA SER A 434 -28.05 -12.97 0.02
C SER A 434 -26.60 -13.45 0.01
N ALA A 435 -26.41 -14.71 0.36
CA ALA A 435 -25.16 -15.44 0.21
C ALA A 435 -25.51 -16.92 0.01
N GLY A 436 -24.68 -17.67 -0.73
CA GLY A 436 -24.84 -19.12 -0.85
C GLY A 436 -24.44 -19.82 0.45
N SER A 437 -23.17 -20.20 0.57
CA SER A 437 -22.62 -20.74 1.83
C SER A 437 -22.10 -19.63 2.73
N LEU A 438 -22.41 -19.68 4.03
CA LEU A 438 -22.00 -18.64 4.98
C LEU A 438 -21.49 -19.29 6.28
N SER A 439 -20.26 -18.96 6.66
CA SER A 439 -19.70 -19.29 7.96
C SER A 439 -19.20 -18.01 8.62
N ILE A 440 -19.88 -17.56 9.67
CA ILE A 440 -19.48 -16.38 10.45
C ILE A 440 -19.17 -16.86 11.87
N ASN A 441 -17.99 -16.51 12.37
CA ASN A 441 -17.52 -17.05 13.64
C ASN A 441 -16.44 -16.20 14.32
N HIS A 442 -16.52 -15.96 15.63
CA HIS A 442 -15.51 -15.24 16.42
C HIS A 442 -15.21 -13.84 15.88
N ASN A 443 -16.23 -13.03 15.60
CA ASN A 443 -16.02 -11.61 15.30
C ASN A 443 -16.39 -10.74 16.51
N GLY A 444 -15.71 -9.59 16.61
CA GLY A 444 -15.89 -8.56 17.62
C GLY A 444 -16.90 -7.52 17.16
N TYR A 445 -17.83 -7.17 18.04
CA TYR A 445 -18.90 -6.22 17.75
C TYR A 445 -19.03 -5.18 18.86
N HIS A 446 -18.99 -3.92 18.47
CA HIS A 446 -19.13 -2.77 19.35
C HIS A 446 -20.12 -1.74 18.77
N GLY A 447 -21.05 -1.26 19.58
CA GLY A 447 -22.03 -0.25 19.19
C GLY A 447 -23.47 -0.69 19.38
N THR A 448 -24.40 0.06 18.81
CA THR A 448 -25.85 -0.14 18.98
C THR A 448 -26.50 -0.99 17.88
N ALA A 449 -25.77 -1.32 16.82
CA ALA A 449 -26.29 -2.15 15.75
C ALA A 449 -26.52 -3.60 16.23
N ALA A 450 -27.51 -4.26 15.64
CA ALA A 450 -27.82 -5.64 16.00
C ALA A 450 -26.64 -6.57 15.68
N ILE A 451 -26.28 -7.42 16.66
CA ILE A 451 -25.28 -8.46 16.49
C ILE A 451 -25.79 -9.48 15.44
N PRO A 452 -24.98 -9.84 14.44
CA PRO A 452 -25.41 -10.81 13.43
C PRO A 452 -25.77 -12.16 14.04
N ALA A 453 -27.02 -12.61 13.88
CA ALA A 453 -27.48 -13.92 14.37
C ALA A 453 -26.76 -15.10 13.69
N GLN A 454 -26.10 -14.84 12.56
CA GLN A 454 -25.30 -15.80 11.81
C GLN A 454 -23.93 -16.07 12.43
N ASP A 455 -23.44 -15.20 13.33
CA ASP A 455 -22.17 -15.42 14.01
C ASP A 455 -22.35 -16.48 15.11
N ALA A 456 -21.66 -17.61 14.98
CA ALA A 456 -21.77 -18.70 15.93
C ALA A 456 -21.12 -18.40 17.30
N ASN A 457 -20.15 -17.48 17.36
CA ASN A 457 -19.44 -17.13 18.59
C ASN A 457 -19.12 -15.62 18.61
N PRO A 458 -20.13 -14.74 18.68
CA PRO A 458 -19.89 -13.30 18.68
C PRO A 458 -19.21 -12.88 19.98
N ILE A 459 -18.27 -11.94 19.88
CA ILE A 459 -17.61 -11.31 21.01
C ILE A 459 -18.08 -9.85 21.03
N THR A 460 -18.55 -9.36 22.17
CA THR A 460 -19.14 -8.02 22.28
C THR A 460 -18.41 -7.18 23.32
N GLY A 461 -18.39 -5.87 23.12
CA GLY A 461 -17.78 -4.90 24.04
C GLY A 461 -16.98 -3.83 23.30
N ASP A 462 -16.54 -2.80 24.01
CA ASP A 462 -15.68 -1.74 23.45
C ASP A 462 -14.30 -2.31 23.07
N PRO A 463 -13.80 -2.17 21.82
CA PRO A 463 -12.45 -2.58 21.45
C PRO A 463 -11.35 -1.93 22.28
N LEU A 464 -11.62 -0.79 22.93
CA LEU A 464 -10.63 0.02 23.62
C LEU A 464 -9.43 0.35 22.72
N PHE A 465 -9.70 0.86 21.52
CA PHE A 465 -8.64 1.32 20.61
C PHE A 465 -7.75 2.38 21.27
N THR A 466 -6.46 2.39 20.92
CA THR A 466 -5.47 3.31 21.47
C THR A 466 -5.76 4.76 21.12
N ASP A 467 -5.87 5.08 19.83
CA ASP A 467 -6.20 6.41 19.32
C ASP A 467 -6.85 6.32 17.93
N PRO A 468 -8.15 6.02 17.84
CA PRO A 468 -8.82 5.89 16.55
C PRO A 468 -8.90 7.22 15.77
N ILE A 469 -8.79 8.38 16.44
CA ILE A 469 -8.75 9.69 15.78
C ILE A 469 -7.39 9.89 15.09
N GLY A 470 -6.31 9.47 15.76
CA GLY A 470 -4.95 9.42 15.22
C GLY A 470 -4.67 8.24 14.29
N MET A 471 -5.68 7.47 13.89
CA MET A 471 -5.58 6.27 13.05
C MET A 471 -4.87 5.08 13.69
N ASP A 472 -4.73 5.06 15.02
CA ASP A 472 -4.20 3.93 15.77
C ASP A 472 -5.34 3.06 16.33
N PHE A 473 -5.62 1.99 15.58
CA PHE A 473 -6.62 0.99 15.91
C PHE A 473 -6.04 -0.22 16.68
N SER A 474 -4.82 -0.11 17.22
CA SER A 474 -4.32 -1.11 18.15
C SER A 474 -5.22 -1.18 19.38
N LEU A 475 -5.39 -2.40 19.92
CA LEU A 475 -6.18 -2.62 21.13
C LEU A 475 -5.38 -2.17 22.36
N ARG A 476 -6.01 -1.68 23.42
CA ARG A 476 -5.36 -1.45 24.72
C ARG A 476 -5.55 -2.64 25.65
N ALA A 477 -4.74 -2.66 26.72
CA ALA A 477 -4.92 -3.60 27.82
C ALA A 477 -6.36 -3.57 28.35
N GLY A 478 -6.91 -4.75 28.63
CA GLY A 478 -8.30 -4.92 29.09
C GLY A 478 -9.33 -4.98 27.98
N SER A 479 -8.94 -4.83 26.70
CA SER A 479 -9.88 -4.98 25.60
C SER A 479 -10.49 -6.40 25.57
N PRO A 480 -11.83 -6.53 25.39
CA PRO A 480 -12.51 -7.81 25.27
C PRO A 480 -12.11 -8.57 24.02
N PHE A 481 -11.38 -7.93 23.10
CA PHE A 481 -10.98 -8.49 21.81
C PHE A 481 -9.55 -9.06 21.82
N LEU A 482 -8.84 -8.93 22.94
CA LEU A 482 -7.52 -9.52 23.12
C LEU A 482 -7.60 -11.03 23.29
N ASN A 483 -6.82 -11.77 22.51
CA ASN A 483 -6.66 -13.22 22.57
C ASN A 483 -7.98 -13.99 22.49
N LYS A 484 -9.01 -13.44 21.83
CA LYS A 484 -10.33 -14.05 21.69
C LYS A 484 -10.63 -14.60 20.30
N GLY A 485 -9.76 -14.38 19.33
CA GLY A 485 -9.95 -14.90 17.98
C GLY A 485 -10.08 -16.42 17.93
N LYS A 486 -10.80 -16.90 16.92
CA LYS A 486 -10.79 -18.29 16.51
C LYS A 486 -9.33 -18.69 16.26
N PRO A 487 -8.80 -19.73 16.94
CA PRO A 487 -7.51 -20.28 16.59
C PRO A 487 -7.61 -20.82 15.16
N SER A 488 -7.02 -20.12 14.19
CA SER A 488 -6.94 -20.59 12.82
C SER A 488 -5.58 -21.24 12.60
N GLY A 489 -5.56 -22.44 11.99
CA GLY A 489 -4.37 -23.02 11.38
C GLY A 489 -3.91 -22.29 10.11
N GLY A 490 -4.15 -20.99 9.99
CA GLY A 490 -3.96 -20.20 8.78
C GLY A 490 -3.62 -18.74 9.08
N HIS A 491 -2.43 -18.35 8.63
CA HIS A 491 -1.86 -16.99 8.51
C HIS A 491 -2.28 -15.97 9.57
N LEU A 492 -1.51 -15.93 10.67
CA LEU A 492 -1.35 -14.71 11.45
C LEU A 492 -0.72 -13.62 10.55
N PRO A 493 -0.97 -12.33 10.82
CA PRO A 493 -0.25 -11.24 10.15
C PRO A 493 1.26 -11.49 10.22
N ALA A 494 1.99 -11.16 9.15
CA ALA A 494 3.44 -11.34 9.11
C ALA A 494 4.08 -10.65 10.33
N GLY A 495 4.77 -11.43 11.17
CA GLY A 495 5.48 -10.93 12.34
C GLY A 495 4.71 -10.93 13.67
N VAL A 496 3.45 -11.37 13.70
CA VAL A 496 2.68 -11.48 14.94
C VAL A 496 2.82 -12.88 15.51
N LYS A 497 3.62 -13.01 16.58
CA LYS A 497 3.57 -14.17 17.48
C LYS A 497 2.60 -13.81 18.60
N SER A 498 1.40 -14.40 18.64
CA SER A 498 0.60 -14.30 19.87
C SER A 498 1.25 -15.17 20.94
N ALA A 499 1.56 -14.60 22.10
CA ALA A 499 2.00 -15.38 23.27
C ALA A 499 0.88 -16.30 23.79
N HIS A 500 -0.37 -16.04 23.38
CA HIS A 500 -1.56 -16.81 23.71
C HIS A 500 -1.92 -17.76 22.56
N PRO A 501 -2.52 -18.94 22.83
CA PRO A 501 -2.97 -19.90 21.79
C PRO A 501 -4.09 -19.39 20.86
N ARG A 502 -4.59 -18.17 21.08
CA ARG A 502 -5.63 -17.53 20.27
C ARG A 502 -5.17 -16.15 19.84
N PRO A 503 -5.40 -15.73 18.59
CA PRO A 503 -5.02 -14.39 18.13
C PRO A 503 -5.94 -13.31 18.70
N ASP A 504 -5.48 -12.07 18.67
CA ASP A 504 -6.34 -10.89 18.84
C ASP A 504 -7.33 -10.77 17.68
N LEU A 505 -8.50 -10.19 17.91
CA LEU A 505 -9.39 -9.81 16.82
C LEU A 505 -8.88 -8.55 16.11
N GLY A 506 -9.33 -8.35 14.87
CA GLY A 506 -9.06 -7.16 14.08
C GLY A 506 -7.71 -7.20 13.37
N ALA A 507 -7.37 -6.07 12.75
CA ALA A 507 -6.23 -5.92 11.85
C ALA A 507 -4.90 -5.68 12.55
N LEU A 508 -4.93 -5.04 13.72
CA LEU A 508 -3.74 -4.64 14.45
C LEU A 508 -3.71 -5.41 15.77
N PRO A 509 -2.69 -6.25 16.01
CA PRO A 509 -2.53 -6.90 17.30
C PRO A 509 -2.21 -5.87 18.38
N TRP A 510 -2.41 -6.25 19.64
CA TRP A 510 -1.92 -5.45 20.75
C TRP A 510 -0.39 -5.41 20.78
N LYS A 511 0.15 -4.19 20.93
CA LYS A 511 1.55 -3.99 21.30
C LYS A 511 1.61 -3.86 22.81
N SER A 512 2.08 -4.90 23.49
CA SER A 512 2.25 -4.87 24.94
C SER A 512 3.30 -3.83 25.33
N GLU A 513 2.90 -2.78 26.06
CA GLU A 513 3.82 -2.16 27.00
C GLU A 513 3.97 -3.15 28.17
N ALA A 514 5.15 -3.78 28.24
CA ALA A 514 5.66 -4.63 29.32
C ALA A 514 4.65 -5.07 30.41
N LEU A 515 4.25 -6.34 30.39
CA LEU A 515 3.88 -7.02 31.64
C LEU A 515 5.19 -7.33 32.38
N THR A 516 5.59 -6.43 33.27
CA THR A 516 6.52 -6.75 34.35
C THR A 516 5.86 -7.75 35.30
N GLN A 517 6.42 -8.95 35.38
CA GLN A 517 6.46 -9.72 36.63
C GLN A 517 7.91 -10.10 36.91
#